data_AF-A0A2V7XSM7-F1
#
_entry.id   AF-A0A2V7XSM7-F1
#
_cell.length_a   1.000
_cell.length_b   1.000
_cell.length_c   1.000
_cell.angle_alpha   90.00
_cell.angle_beta   90.00
_cell.angle_gamma   90.00
#
_symmetry.space_group_name_H-M   'P 1'
#
loop_
_entity.id
_entity.type
_entity.pdbx_description
1 polymer ?
#
loop_
_entity_poly.entity_id
_entity_poly.type
_entity_poly.pdbx_seq_one_letter_code
_entity_poly.pdbx_strand_id
1 'polypeptide(L)'
;MFALALLLAAKLFATGDLTVHENHLRLIVVGDAGATHSLLRAGMLRVQRENPVDAILLVGDNFYPCGIQSIDDPQWTKITEHFGPLDVPIYPVLGNHDYGDPQP
;
A
#
# COMPACT_ATOMS: atom_id res chain seq x y z
N MET A 1 -22.90 -28.89 1.34
CA MET A 1 -21.44 -28.92 1.60
C MET A 1 -20.66 -27.85 0.80
N PHE A 2 -21.26 -26.73 0.38
CA PHE A 2 -20.56 -25.68 -0.40
C PHE A 2 -20.49 -24.30 0.31
N ALA A 3 -21.17 -24.11 1.44
CA ALA A 3 -21.16 -22.83 2.17
C ALA A 3 -19.96 -22.65 3.11
N LEU A 4 -19.21 -23.72 3.41
CA LEU A 4 -18.11 -23.67 4.38
C LEU A 4 -16.77 -23.23 3.75
N ALA A 5 -16.62 -23.33 2.44
CA ALA A 5 -15.38 -22.97 1.74
C ALA A 5 -15.18 -21.45 1.59
N LEU A 6 -16.27 -20.67 1.56
CA LEU A 6 -16.18 -19.21 1.39
C LEU A 6 -15.75 -18.47 2.69
N LEU A 7 -16.12 -19.00 3.86
CA LEU A 7 -15.73 -18.43 5.16
C LEU A 7 -14.26 -18.67 5.50
N LEU A 8 -13.62 -19.69 4.90
CA LEU A 8 -12.20 -19.97 5.10
C LEU A 8 -11.31 -19.02 4.29
N ALA A 9 -11.77 -18.55 3.12
CA ALA A 9 -11.04 -17.63 2.27
C ALA A 9 -10.87 -16.23 2.91
N ALA A 10 -11.85 -15.77 3.70
CA ALA A 10 -11.73 -14.50 4.44
C ALA A 10 -10.62 -14.52 5.50
N LYS A 11 -10.26 -15.70 6.05
CA LYS A 11 -9.10 -15.85 6.94
C LYS A 11 -7.77 -15.93 6.20
N LEU A 12 -7.79 -16.15 4.88
CA LEU A 12 -6.59 -16.28 4.04
C LEU A 12 -6.08 -14.93 3.50
N PHE A 13 -6.90 -13.88 3.53
CA PHE A 13 -6.44 -12.51 3.32
C PHE A 13 -5.82 -11.99 4.61
N ALA A 14 -4.60 -12.46 4.86
CA ALA A 14 -3.66 -12.09 5.90
C ALA A 14 -3.99 -10.79 6.67
N THR A 15 -4.52 -10.94 7.88
CA THR A 15 -4.11 -10.08 8.98
C THR A 15 -3.17 -10.92 9.83
N GLY A 16 -1.92 -11.04 9.41
CA GLY A 16 -0.87 -11.37 10.36
C GLY A 16 -0.87 -10.29 11.44
N ASP A 17 -0.57 -10.66 12.69
CA ASP A 17 -0.41 -9.66 13.73
C ASP A 17 0.65 -8.65 13.28
N LEU A 18 0.30 -7.36 13.32
CA LEU A 18 1.25 -6.31 13.02
C LEU A 18 2.34 -6.35 14.10
N THR A 19 3.55 -6.71 13.70
CA THR A 19 4.70 -6.65 14.60
C THR A 19 5.00 -5.20 14.91
N VAL A 20 4.54 -4.74 16.08
CA VAL A 20 4.82 -3.40 16.58
C VAL A 20 6.19 -3.41 17.25
N HIS A 21 7.06 -2.50 16.82
CA HIS A 21 8.34 -2.28 17.50
C HIS A 21 8.11 -1.54 18.82
N GLU A 22 8.68 -2.06 19.91
CA GLU A 22 8.61 -1.46 21.26
C GLU A 22 7.18 -1.39 21.83
N ASN A 23 6.73 -0.22 22.31
CA ASN A 23 5.44 0.00 22.98
C ASN A 23 4.53 1.00 22.25
N HIS A 24 4.84 1.34 20.99
CA HIS A 24 4.10 2.31 20.22
C HIS A 24 4.08 1.96 18.75
N LEU A 25 2.94 2.23 18.11
CA LEU A 25 2.72 2.00 16.69
C LEU A 25 3.23 3.19 15.87
N ARG A 26 4.08 2.92 14.88
CA ARG A 26 4.61 3.91 13.94
C ARG A 26 4.11 3.62 12.53
N LEU A 27 3.36 4.57 11.98
CA LEU A 27 2.77 4.48 10.66
C LEU A 27 3.34 5.56 9.75
N ILE A 28 3.65 5.21 8.51
CA ILE A 28 3.70 6.19 7.43
C ILE A 28 2.29 6.31 6.86
N VAL A 29 1.77 7.54 6.77
CA VAL A 29 0.50 7.83 6.13
C VAL A 29 0.79 8.67 4.89
N VAL A 30 0.41 8.16 3.72
CA VAL A 30 0.72 8.76 2.42
C VAL A 30 -0.43 8.52 1.44
N GLY A 31 -0.72 9.50 0.60
CA GLY A 31 -1.68 9.42 -0.50
C GLY A 31 -1.11 10.09 -1.75
N ASP A 32 -1.88 10.10 -2.82
CA ASP A 32 -1.53 10.80 -4.07
C ASP A 32 -0.16 10.35 -4.63
N ALA A 33 0.09 9.04 -4.53
CA ALA A 33 1.39 8.43 -4.81
C ALA A 33 1.42 7.68 -6.15
N GLY A 34 0.39 7.86 -7.00
CA GLY A 34 0.23 7.10 -8.25
C GLY A 34 1.17 7.48 -9.40
N ALA A 35 1.98 8.52 -9.24
CA ALA A 35 3.04 8.92 -10.16
C ALA A 35 4.41 8.50 -9.64
N THR A 36 5.42 8.42 -10.50
CA THR A 36 6.75 8.00 -10.07
C THR A 36 7.44 9.08 -9.23
N HIS A 37 7.57 8.84 -7.91
CA HIS A 37 8.20 9.79 -6.98
C HIS A 37 9.47 9.21 -6.31
N SER A 38 10.65 9.48 -6.91
CA SER A 38 11.94 9.11 -6.30
C SER A 38 12.20 9.77 -4.94
N LEU A 39 11.69 11.01 -4.76
CA LEU A 39 11.82 11.76 -3.51
C LEU A 39 10.94 11.20 -2.38
N LEU A 40 9.72 10.74 -2.70
CA LEU A 40 8.82 10.10 -1.72
C LEU A 40 9.50 8.87 -1.12
N ARG A 41 10.00 7.97 -1.98
CA ARG A 41 10.78 6.79 -1.58
C ARG A 41 11.96 7.17 -0.69
N ALA A 42 12.75 8.16 -1.07
CA ALA A 42 13.91 8.60 -0.30
C ALA A 42 13.52 9.13 1.09
N GLY A 43 12.42 9.88 1.18
CA GLY A 43 11.86 10.37 2.45
C GLY A 43 11.40 9.23 3.36
N MET A 44 10.61 8.30 2.83
CA MET A 44 10.13 7.13 3.58
C MET A 44 11.29 6.25 4.09
N LEU A 45 12.29 6.00 3.24
CA LEU A 45 13.49 5.26 3.65
C LEU A 45 14.32 5.99 4.71
N ARG A 46 14.34 7.33 4.69
CA ARG A 46 15.00 8.11 5.75
C ARG A 46 14.27 7.95 7.07
N VAL A 47 12.94 8.09 7.08
CA VAL A 47 12.10 7.88 8.27
C VAL A 47 12.33 6.47 8.83
N GLN A 48 12.31 5.45 7.98
CA GLN A 48 12.55 4.05 8.38
C GLN A 48 13.89 3.82 9.08
N ARG A 49 14.95 4.50 8.63
CA ARG A 49 16.29 4.39 9.25
C ARG A 49 16.38 5.07 10.61
N GLU A 50 15.65 6.15 10.79
CA GLU A 50 15.64 6.93 12.04
C GLU A 50 14.70 6.31 13.07
N ASN A 51 13.58 5.73 12.62
CA ASN A 51 12.55 5.13 13.44
C ASN A 51 11.95 3.91 12.70
N PRO A 52 12.03 2.68 13.25
CA PRO A 52 11.40 1.51 12.63
C PRO A 52 9.89 1.73 12.45
N VAL A 53 9.43 1.78 11.20
CA VAL A 53 8.02 1.86 10.83
C VAL A 53 7.43 0.46 10.87
N ASP A 54 6.20 0.36 11.36
CA ASP A 54 5.49 -0.92 11.46
C ASP A 54 4.63 -1.17 10.21
N ALA A 55 4.02 -0.14 9.64
CA ALA A 55 3.19 -0.25 8.45
C ALA A 55 3.01 1.08 7.69
N ILE A 56 2.49 0.97 6.47
CA ILE A 56 2.08 2.09 5.62
C ILE A 56 0.56 2.10 5.51
N LEU A 57 -0.07 3.25 5.78
CA LEU A 57 -1.43 3.54 5.36
C LEU A 57 -1.38 4.32 4.05
N LEU A 58 -1.82 3.68 2.97
CA LEU A 58 -1.86 4.27 1.64
C LEU A 58 -3.30 4.78 1.37
N VAL A 59 -3.50 6.09 1.46
CA VAL A 59 -4.83 6.69 1.64
C VAL A 59 -5.57 7.07 0.34
N GLY A 60 -5.15 6.49 -0.80
CA GLY A 60 -5.82 6.65 -2.09
C GLY A 60 -4.94 7.27 -3.16
N ASP A 61 -5.46 7.26 -4.38
CA ASP A 61 -4.80 7.72 -5.60
C ASP A 61 -3.47 7.00 -5.82
N ASN A 62 -3.58 5.67 -5.81
CA ASN A 62 -2.46 4.74 -5.86
C ASN A 62 -1.93 4.57 -7.28
N PHE A 63 -2.76 4.87 -8.29
CA PHE A 63 -2.44 4.73 -9.70
C PHE A 63 -2.98 5.90 -10.54
N TYR A 64 -2.07 6.78 -10.96
CA TYR A 64 -2.40 7.86 -11.91
C TYR A 64 -2.13 7.45 -13.37
N PRO A 65 -2.90 7.99 -14.34
CA PRO A 65 -4.02 8.90 -14.13
C PRO A 65 -5.37 8.19 -13.90
N CYS A 66 -5.51 6.92 -14.30
CA CYS A 66 -6.81 6.23 -14.37
C CYS A 66 -6.76 4.79 -13.85
N GLY A 67 -6.19 4.56 -12.67
CA GLY A 67 -6.24 3.23 -12.06
C GLY A 67 -5.42 2.19 -12.83
N ILE A 68 -5.81 0.93 -12.63
CA ILE A 68 -5.24 -0.25 -13.30
C ILE A 68 -6.36 -1.15 -13.81
N GLN A 69 -6.09 -1.89 -14.89
CA GLN A 69 -7.11 -2.73 -15.54
C GLN A 69 -7.12 -4.18 -15.07
N SER A 70 -6.01 -4.67 -14.51
CA SER A 70 -5.88 -6.05 -14.05
C SER A 70 -4.72 -6.22 -13.08
N ILE A 71 -4.55 -7.44 -12.54
CA ILE A 71 -3.39 -7.82 -11.72
C ILE A 71 -2.08 -7.87 -12.53
N ASP A 72 -2.17 -7.94 -13.86
CA ASP A 72 -1.01 -7.97 -14.76
C ASP A 72 -0.67 -6.57 -15.30
N ASP A 73 -1.35 -5.53 -14.82
CA ASP A 73 -1.11 -4.15 -15.25
C ASP A 73 0.32 -3.70 -14.89
N PRO A 74 1.14 -3.23 -15.86
CA PRO A 74 2.51 -2.82 -15.58
C PRO A 74 2.62 -1.72 -14.52
N GLN A 75 1.57 -0.94 -14.25
CA GLN A 75 1.59 0.08 -13.21
C GLN A 75 1.80 -0.47 -11.79
N TRP A 76 1.57 -1.77 -11.55
CA TRP A 76 1.91 -2.42 -10.29
C TRP A 76 3.37 -2.23 -9.88
N THR A 77 4.28 -2.09 -10.86
CA THR A 77 5.70 -1.87 -10.57
C THR A 77 5.92 -0.60 -9.75
N LYS A 78 5.09 0.44 -9.93
CA LYS A 78 5.18 1.70 -9.16
C LYS A 78 5.03 1.45 -7.66
N ILE A 79 4.06 0.62 -7.26
CA ILE A 79 3.86 0.24 -5.85
C ILE A 79 5.11 -0.47 -5.31
N THR A 80 5.63 -1.44 -6.08
CA THR A 80 6.84 -2.17 -5.67
C THR A 80 8.08 -1.28 -5.60
N GLU A 81 8.20 -0.27 -6.46
CA GLU A 81 9.34 0.65 -6.47
C GLU A 81 9.28 1.68 -5.33
N HIS A 82 8.08 2.19 -5.02
CA HIS A 82 7.88 3.21 -3.99
C HIS A 82 7.96 2.63 -2.59
N PHE A 83 7.23 1.54 -2.35
CA PHE A 83 6.97 1.04 -1.00
C PHE A 83 7.69 -0.27 -0.70
N GLY A 84 7.94 -1.11 -1.71
CA GLY A 84 8.64 -2.38 -1.55
C GLY A 84 9.96 -2.30 -0.77
N PRO A 85 10.81 -1.27 -0.98
CA PRO A 85 12.07 -1.13 -0.24
C PRO A 85 11.94 -0.92 1.27
N LEU A 86 10.75 -0.59 1.80
CA LEU A 86 10.53 -0.48 3.24
C LEU A 86 10.31 -1.84 3.90
N ASP A 87 9.87 -2.86 3.14
CA ASP A 87 9.61 -4.22 3.61
C ASP A 87 8.66 -4.29 4.83
N VAL A 88 7.57 -3.51 4.77
CA VAL A 88 6.52 -3.46 5.79
C VAL A 88 5.14 -3.66 5.15
N PRO A 89 4.13 -4.13 5.92
CA PRO A 89 2.76 -4.19 5.45
C PRO A 89 2.24 -2.84 4.93
N ILE A 90 1.51 -2.88 3.82
CA ILE A 90 0.83 -1.74 3.23
C ILE A 90 -0.68 -1.99 3.33
N TYR A 91 -1.42 -1.06 3.92
CA TYR A 91 -2.86 -1.08 4.02
C TYR A 91 -3.46 0.02 3.12
N PRO A 92 -3.81 -0.32 1.87
CA PRO A 92 -4.33 0.66 0.92
C PRO A 92 -5.84 0.84 1.02
N VAL A 93 -6.31 2.03 0.71
CA VAL A 93 -7.68 2.33 0.27
C VAL A 93 -7.64 2.94 -1.13
N LEU A 94 -8.78 2.97 -1.82
CA LEU A 94 -8.88 3.52 -3.17
C LEU A 94 -9.30 5.00 -3.14
N GLY A 95 -8.64 5.81 -3.96
CA GLY A 95 -9.02 7.19 -4.28
C GLY A 95 -9.81 7.28 -5.59
N ASN A 96 -10.16 8.49 -6.04
CA ASN A 96 -10.94 8.70 -7.25
C ASN A 96 -10.16 8.31 -8.51
N HIS A 97 -8.85 8.55 -8.56
CA HIS A 97 -8.05 8.18 -9.73
C HIS A 97 -7.95 6.66 -9.91
N ASP A 98 -8.02 5.90 -8.82
CA ASP A 98 -8.04 4.43 -8.88
C ASP A 98 -9.32 3.89 -9.54
N TYR A 99 -10.42 4.67 -9.52
CA TYR A 99 -11.67 4.37 -10.23
C TYR A 99 -11.72 4.91 -11.66
N GLY A 100 -10.63 5.51 -12.15
CA GLY A 100 -10.54 5.99 -13.52
C GLY A 100 -11.02 7.42 -13.75
N ASP A 101 -10.98 8.29 -12.74
CA ASP A 101 -11.23 9.74 -12.87
C ASP A 101 -9.94 10.49 -13.31
N PRO A 102 -9.77 10.85 -14.60
CA PRO A 102 -8.64 11.68 -15.03
C PRO A 102 -8.90 13.14 -14.65
N GLN A 103 -8.48 13.54 -13.45
CA GLN A 103 -8.41 14.95 -13.12
C GLN A 103 -7.29 15.64 -13.94
N PRO A 104 -7.52 16.88 -14.41
CA PRO A 104 -6.60 17.62 -15.27
C PRO A 104 -5.33 18.11 -14.56
#